data_AF-A0A9D4DDP4-F1
#
_entry.id   AF-A0A9D4DDP4-F1
#
_cell.length_a   1.000
_cell.length_b   1.000
_cell.length_c   1.000
_cell.angle_alpha   90.00
_cell.angle_beta   90.00
_cell.angle_gamma   90.00
#
_symmetry.space_group_name_H-M   'P 1'
#
loop_
_entity.id
_entity.type
_entity.pdbx_description
1 polymer ?
#
loop_
_entity_poly.entity_id
_entity_poly.type
_entity_poly.pdbx_seq_one_letter_code
_entity_poly.pdbx_strand_id
1 'polypeptide(L)'
;MEERLTKKEAKHWLKCMFATYKTRDVIAQLADLGFRAFYIHIRSDLRAKHGILETTTCSLCSNPSKQCRLCLEIRNQIWNNHRFKTANMKGPSWSNTDSTKWCTDYWELAKCYMPPTGYRDKPNANSTDFNGIIGAIYNCIWMQCYFTDDLSRNSNICTGI
;
A
#
# COMPACT_ATOMS: atom_id res chain seq x y z
N MET A 1 36.67 -15.89 8.30
CA MET A 1 36.54 -17.22 8.94
C MET A 1 35.08 -17.34 9.30
N GLU A 2 34.27 -18.03 8.49
CA GLU A 2 32.84 -18.21 8.77
C GLU A 2 32.69 -19.18 9.94
N GLU A 3 32.30 -18.66 11.10
CA GLU A 3 31.97 -19.47 12.26
C GLU A 3 30.70 -20.28 11.92
N ARG A 4 30.85 -21.60 11.77
CA ARG A 4 29.73 -22.49 11.46
C ARG A 4 28.83 -22.56 12.69
N LEU A 5 27.58 -22.07 12.55
CA LEU A 5 26.54 -22.16 13.57
C LEU A 5 26.50 -23.57 14.20
N THR A 6 26.43 -23.64 15.53
CA THR A 6 26.17 -24.91 16.20
C THR A 6 24.83 -25.48 15.74
N LYS A 7 24.64 -26.81 15.87
CA LYS A 7 23.35 -27.46 15.52
C LYS A 7 22.14 -26.80 16.22
N LYS A 8 22.33 -26.29 17.45
CA LYS A 8 21.29 -25.62 18.23
C LYS A 8 20.99 -24.23 17.67
N GLU A 9 22.01 -23.44 17.35
CA GLU A 9 21.86 -22.11 16.75
C GLU A 9 21.27 -22.19 15.35
N ALA A 10 21.71 -23.14 14.52
CA ALA A 10 21.10 -23.39 13.22
C ALA A 10 19.61 -23.73 13.34
N LYS A 11 19.21 -24.54 14.33
CA LYS A 11 17.79 -24.85 14.59
C LYS A 11 16.99 -23.62 15.04
N HIS A 12 17.56 -22.77 15.89
CA HIS A 12 16.88 -21.53 16.32
C HIS A 12 16.75 -20.54 15.16
N TRP A 13 17.80 -20.37 14.37
CA TRP A 13 17.78 -19.54 13.18
C TRP A 13 16.70 -19.99 12.19
N LEU A 14 16.62 -21.29 11.90
CA LEU A 14 15.57 -21.86 11.04
C LEU A 14 14.16 -21.60 11.59
N LYS A 15 13.95 -21.72 12.90
CA LYS A 15 12.66 -21.39 13.54
C LYS A 15 12.31 -19.92 13.37
N CYS A 16 13.26 -19.02 13.59
CA CYS A 16 13.06 -17.58 13.39
C CYS A 16 12.72 -17.26 11.93
N MET A 17 13.47 -17.82 10.98
CA MET A 17 13.18 -17.67 9.55
C MET A 17 11.76 -18.15 9.22
N PHE A 18 11.38 -19.34 9.67
CA PHE A 18 10.04 -19.88 9.44
C PHE A 18 8.93 -19.01 10.04
N ALA A 19 9.13 -18.52 11.27
CA ALA A 19 8.19 -17.60 11.92
C ALA A 19 8.05 -16.28 11.13
N THR A 20 9.15 -15.74 10.63
CA THR A 20 9.14 -14.53 9.77
C THR A 20 8.37 -14.78 8.48
N TYR A 21 8.62 -15.90 7.79
CA TYR A 21 7.89 -16.25 6.56
C TYR A 21 6.39 -16.40 6.81
N LYS A 22 6.00 -17.11 7.88
CA LYS A 22 4.58 -17.28 8.22
C LYS A 22 3.91 -15.98 8.60
N THR A 23 4.58 -15.15 9.40
CA THR A 23 4.11 -13.81 9.77
C THR A 23 3.92 -12.93 8.53
N ARG A 24 4.90 -12.95 7.62
CA ARG A 24 4.83 -12.24 6.34
C ARG A 24 3.61 -12.66 5.53
N ASP A 25 3.33 -13.95 5.40
CA ASP A 25 2.23 -14.43 4.56
C ASP A 25 0.85 -14.00 5.09
N VAL A 26 0.67 -13.98 6.41
CA VAL A 26 -0.55 -13.46 7.04
C VAL A 26 -0.66 -11.95 6.82
N ILE A 27 0.43 -11.21 7.01
CA ILE A 27 0.46 -9.76 6.79
C ILE A 27 0.24 -9.40 5.32
N ALA A 28 0.72 -10.22 4.38
CA ALA A 28 0.47 -10.05 2.95
C ALA A 28 -1.03 -10.16 2.64
N GLN A 29 -1.73 -11.15 3.21
CA GLN A 29 -3.17 -11.31 3.06
C GLN A 29 -3.95 -10.13 3.65
N LEU A 30 -3.54 -9.65 4.82
CA LEU A 30 -4.14 -8.47 5.45
C LEU A 30 -3.94 -7.20 4.63
N ALA A 31 -2.73 -7.00 4.09
CA ALA A 31 -2.45 -5.90 3.17
C ALA A 31 -3.32 -5.98 1.92
N ASP A 32 -3.48 -7.18 1.36
CA ASP A 32 -4.32 -7.41 0.18
C ASP A 32 -5.77 -6.96 0.42
N LEU A 33 -6.37 -7.42 1.52
CA LEU A 33 -7.73 -7.06 1.91
C LEU A 33 -7.88 -5.55 2.16
N GLY A 34 -6.99 -4.96 2.96
CA GLY A 34 -7.07 -3.54 3.31
C GLY A 34 -6.87 -2.61 2.12
N PHE A 35 -5.92 -2.90 1.23
CA PHE A 35 -5.71 -2.08 0.03
C PHE A 35 -6.81 -2.26 -1.02
N ARG A 36 -7.45 -3.44 -1.11
CA ARG A 36 -8.69 -3.60 -1.91
C ARG A 36 -9.82 -2.75 -1.35
N ALA A 37 -10.02 -2.74 -0.04
CA ALA A 37 -11.03 -1.91 0.61
C ALA A 37 -10.74 -0.41 0.40
N PHE A 38 -9.48 0.01 0.55
CA PHE A 38 -9.04 1.37 0.26
C PHE A 38 -9.32 1.78 -1.19
N TYR A 39 -9.01 0.89 -2.14
CA TYR A 39 -9.27 1.12 -3.55
C TYR A 39 -10.77 1.30 -3.83
N ILE A 40 -11.62 0.45 -3.26
CA ILE A 40 -13.09 0.59 -3.36
C ILE A 40 -13.54 1.93 -2.78
N HIS A 41 -12.99 2.33 -1.63
CA HIS A 41 -13.29 3.62 -1.00
C HIS A 41 -12.95 4.80 -1.92
N ILE A 42 -11.73 4.82 -2.50
CA ILE A 42 -11.31 5.86 -3.46
C ILE A 42 -12.26 5.88 -4.67
N ARG A 43 -12.61 4.73 -5.24
CA ARG A 43 -13.52 4.65 -6.39
C ARG A 43 -14.91 5.19 -6.05
N SER A 44 -15.42 4.88 -4.87
CA SER A 44 -16.71 5.40 -4.39
C SER A 44 -16.67 6.93 -4.21
N ASP A 45 -15.60 7.47 -3.63
CA ASP A 45 -15.44 8.92 -3.44
C ASP A 45 -15.35 9.66 -4.78
N LEU A 46 -14.59 9.11 -5.74
CA LEU A 46 -14.50 9.64 -7.11
C LEU A 46 -15.85 9.65 -7.83
N ARG A 47 -16.63 8.58 -7.67
CA ARG A 47 -17.98 8.48 -8.23
C ARG A 47 -18.90 9.53 -7.61
N ALA A 48 -18.87 9.69 -6.29
CA ALA A 48 -19.71 10.65 -5.58
C ALA A 48 -19.37 12.11 -5.93
N LYS A 49 -18.08 12.46 -5.97
CA LYS A 49 -17.61 13.84 -6.21
C LYS A 49 -17.64 14.26 -7.68
N HIS A 50 -17.45 13.32 -8.61
CA HIS A 50 -17.18 13.64 -10.01
C HIS A 50 -18.03 12.85 -11.01
N GLY A 51 -18.93 11.98 -10.55
CA GLY A 51 -19.79 11.17 -11.43
C GLY A 51 -19.01 10.14 -12.26
N ILE A 52 -17.79 9.77 -11.84
CA ILE A 52 -16.93 8.85 -12.59
C ILE A 52 -17.49 7.43 -12.49
N LEU A 53 -17.66 6.78 -13.64
CA LEU A 53 -18.17 5.41 -13.73
C LEU A 53 -17.12 4.39 -13.33
N GLU A 54 -17.56 3.23 -12.85
CA GLU A 54 -16.68 2.12 -12.45
C GLU A 54 -15.83 1.57 -13.62
N THR A 55 -16.28 1.76 -14.86
CA THR A 55 -15.57 1.36 -16.07
C THR A 55 -14.55 2.39 -16.57
N THR A 56 -14.46 3.56 -15.95
CA THR A 56 -13.51 4.60 -16.38
C THR A 56 -12.07 4.21 -16.05
N THR A 57 -11.23 4.14 -17.07
CA THR A 57 -9.78 3.86 -17.02
C THR A 57 -8.96 5.05 -17.52
N CYS A 58 -7.68 5.19 -17.13
CA CYS A 58 -6.72 6.08 -17.83
C CYS A 58 -5.62 5.28 -18.52
N SER A 59 -5.55 5.35 -19.86
CA SER A 59 -4.44 4.78 -20.65
C SER A 59 -3.32 5.78 -20.96
N LEU A 60 -3.56 7.08 -20.75
CA LEU A 60 -2.68 8.17 -21.21
C LEU A 60 -1.73 8.71 -20.13
N CYS A 61 -1.94 8.34 -18.86
CA CYS A 61 -1.35 9.01 -17.71
C CYS A 61 -0.01 8.40 -17.27
N SER A 62 0.83 7.93 -18.20
CA SER A 62 2.16 7.39 -17.88
C SER A 62 3.18 8.47 -17.45
N ASN A 63 2.86 9.75 -17.65
CA ASN A 63 3.69 10.89 -17.28
C ASN A 63 3.12 11.63 -16.05
N PRO A 64 3.87 11.75 -14.92
CA PRO A 64 3.45 12.51 -13.73
C PRO A 64 3.13 13.99 -13.98
N SER A 65 3.65 14.57 -15.08
CA SER A 65 3.48 15.98 -15.47
C SER A 65 2.24 16.25 -16.33
N LYS A 66 1.56 15.20 -16.82
CA LYS A 66 0.36 15.28 -17.67
C LYS A 66 -0.66 14.24 -17.22
N GLN A 67 -1.18 14.42 -16.01
CA GLN A 67 -2.23 13.56 -15.49
C GLN A 67 -3.60 14.06 -15.95
N CYS A 68 -4.46 13.14 -16.40
CA CYS A 68 -5.88 13.47 -16.58
C CYS A 68 -6.51 13.80 -15.21
N ARG A 69 -7.67 14.44 -15.22
CA ARG A 69 -8.39 14.82 -13.98
C ARG A 69 -8.59 13.65 -13.01
N LEU A 70 -8.88 12.46 -13.53
CA LEU A 70 -9.04 11.24 -12.73
C LEU A 70 -7.73 10.81 -12.04
N CYS A 71 -6.62 10.73 -12.78
CA CYS A 71 -5.33 10.38 -12.18
C CYS A 71 -4.82 11.44 -11.21
N LEU A 72 -5.11 12.73 -11.47
CA LEU A 72 -4.79 13.79 -10.52
C LEU A 72 -5.55 13.60 -9.20
N GLU A 73 -6.84 13.27 -9.27
CA GLU A 73 -7.63 13.04 -8.05
C GLU A 73 -7.18 11.79 -7.30
N ILE A 74 -6.88 10.68 -8.00
CA ILE A 74 -6.30 9.49 -7.35
C ILE A 74 -4.95 9.83 -6.70
N ARG A 75 -4.10 10.62 -7.36
CA ARG A 75 -2.84 11.09 -6.78
C ARG A 75 -3.07 11.90 -5.50
N ASN A 76 -4.06 12.79 -5.49
CA ASN A 76 -4.42 13.58 -4.31
C ASN A 76 -4.89 12.66 -3.17
N GLN A 77 -5.72 11.66 -3.47
CA GLN A 77 -6.17 10.66 -2.49
C GLN A 77 -4.98 9.87 -1.90
N ILE A 78 -4.04 9.44 -2.75
CA ILE A 78 -2.81 8.77 -2.31
C ILE A 78 -2.02 9.67 -1.35
N TRP A 79 -1.81 10.92 -1.76
CA TRP A 79 -1.07 11.91 -0.97
C TRP A 79 -1.74 12.21 0.37
N ASN A 80 -3.06 12.44 0.37
CA ASN A 80 -3.83 12.76 1.56
C ASN A 80 -3.89 11.61 2.58
N ASN A 81 -3.77 10.38 2.11
CA ASN A 81 -3.70 9.18 2.94
C ASN A 81 -2.26 8.76 3.27
N HIS A 82 -1.24 9.53 2.87
CA HIS A 82 0.15 9.26 3.24
C HIS A 82 0.45 9.82 4.63
N ARG A 83 1.10 9.02 5.48
CA ARG A 83 1.50 9.40 6.85
C ARG A 83 2.40 10.64 6.85
N PHE A 84 3.30 10.71 5.88
CA PHE A 84 4.25 11.82 5.74
C PHE A 84 3.79 12.78 4.64
N LYS A 85 3.26 13.94 5.04
CA LYS A 85 2.68 14.96 4.14
C LYS A 85 3.56 16.19 3.93
N THR A 86 4.71 16.26 4.60
CA THR A 86 5.58 17.45 4.59
C THR A 86 6.72 17.29 3.58
N ALA A 87 7.15 18.39 2.96
CA ALA A 87 8.17 18.42 1.91
C ALA A 87 9.55 17.84 2.34
N ASN A 88 9.81 17.78 3.65
CA ASN A 88 11.06 17.26 4.21
C ASN A 88 11.01 15.77 4.55
N MET A 89 9.85 15.12 4.40
CA MET A 89 9.68 13.68 4.62
C MET A 89 9.37 12.99 3.30
N LYS A 90 9.84 11.75 3.14
CA LYS A 90 9.64 10.98 1.91
C LYS A 90 8.14 10.69 1.75
N GLY A 91 7.49 11.42 0.83
CA GLY A 91 6.10 11.21 0.42
C GLY A 91 5.91 9.92 -0.39
N PRO A 92 4.80 9.78 -1.12
CA PRO A 92 4.51 8.57 -1.88
C PRO A 92 5.61 8.22 -2.90
N SER A 93 5.92 6.93 -3.01
CA SER A 93 6.93 6.36 -3.89
C SER A 93 6.41 6.19 -5.32
N TRP A 94 6.31 7.30 -6.06
CA TRP A 94 5.78 7.32 -7.42
C TRP A 94 6.56 6.45 -8.42
N SER A 95 7.84 6.16 -8.16
CA SER A 95 8.70 5.28 -8.96
C SER A 95 8.28 3.80 -8.91
N ASN A 96 7.56 3.39 -7.86
CA ASN A 96 7.12 2.01 -7.70
C ASN A 96 5.82 1.70 -8.45
N THR A 97 5.08 2.70 -8.92
CA THR A 97 3.73 2.51 -9.42
C THR A 97 3.61 2.76 -10.93
N ASP A 98 2.69 2.05 -11.57
CA ASP A 98 2.22 2.32 -12.92
C ASP A 98 0.86 3.06 -12.85
N SER A 99 0.90 4.37 -13.05
CA SER A 99 -0.29 5.23 -13.00
C SER A 99 -1.34 4.92 -14.06
N THR A 100 -0.99 4.20 -15.13
CA THR A 100 -1.98 3.74 -16.13
C THR A 100 -2.91 2.65 -15.57
N LYS A 101 -2.49 2.01 -14.47
CA LYS A 101 -3.21 0.92 -13.81
C LYS A 101 -3.92 1.34 -12.52
N TRP A 102 -3.81 2.61 -12.10
CA TRP A 102 -4.47 3.11 -10.89
C TRP A 102 -6.00 2.94 -10.86
N CYS A 103 -6.63 2.75 -12.02
CA CYS A 103 -8.09 2.56 -12.13
C CYS A 103 -8.51 1.09 -12.28
N THR A 104 -7.56 0.16 -12.29
CA THR A 104 -7.81 -1.25 -12.57
C THR A 104 -7.07 -2.18 -11.62
N ASP A 105 -6.04 -1.69 -10.95
CA ASP A 105 -5.19 -2.46 -10.06
C ASP A 105 -4.98 -1.70 -8.73
N TYR A 106 -5.60 -2.21 -7.67
CA TYR A 106 -5.46 -1.68 -6.31
C TYR A 106 -4.01 -1.76 -5.81
N TRP A 107 -3.23 -2.74 -6.30
CA TRP A 107 -1.88 -2.94 -5.81
C TRP A 107 -0.94 -1.84 -6.29
N GLU A 108 -1.23 -1.22 -7.44
CA GLU A 108 -0.48 -0.06 -7.93
C GLU A 108 -0.65 1.15 -7.00
N LEU A 109 -1.79 1.29 -6.30
CA LEU A 109 -1.94 2.29 -5.25
C LEU A 109 -1.13 1.91 -4.00
N ALA A 110 -1.13 0.63 -3.61
CA ALA A 110 -0.38 0.15 -2.45
C ALA A 110 1.13 0.39 -2.59
N LYS A 111 1.68 0.21 -3.80
CA LYS A 111 3.10 0.46 -4.12
C LYS A 111 3.55 1.89 -3.83
N CYS A 112 2.64 2.86 -3.91
CA CYS A 112 2.92 4.25 -3.58
C CYS A 112 3.29 4.45 -2.10
N TYR A 113 2.90 3.54 -1.21
CA TYR A 113 3.21 3.59 0.22
C TYR A 113 4.44 2.76 0.60
N MET A 114 5.02 2.01 -0.34
CA MET A 114 6.22 1.21 -0.11
C MET A 114 7.48 2.10 -0.03
N PRO A 115 8.62 1.58 0.46
CA PRO A 115 9.89 2.29 0.41
C PRO A 115 10.28 2.70 -1.04
N PRO A 116 11.14 3.74 -1.22
CA PRO A 116 11.27 4.47 -2.49
C PRO A 116 11.68 3.71 -3.76
N THR A 117 12.25 2.50 -3.64
CA THR A 117 12.73 1.73 -4.80
C THR A 117 12.60 0.23 -4.57
N GLY A 118 12.57 -0.54 -5.67
CA GLY A 118 12.65 -2.00 -5.67
C GLY A 118 11.30 -2.74 -5.71
N TYR A 119 10.18 -2.04 -5.88
CA TYR A 119 8.85 -2.65 -5.81
C TYR A 119 8.01 -2.54 -7.09
N ARG A 120 8.54 -1.91 -8.14
CA ARG A 120 7.80 -1.69 -9.39
C ARG A 120 7.34 -2.99 -10.05
N ASP A 121 8.20 -3.99 -10.03
CA ASP A 121 8.01 -5.33 -10.60
C ASP A 121 7.11 -6.25 -9.75
N LYS A 122 6.69 -5.84 -8.55
CA LYS A 122 5.93 -6.71 -7.63
C LYS A 122 4.43 -6.72 -7.99
N PRO A 123 3.87 -7.80 -8.54
CA PRO A 123 2.46 -7.80 -8.98
C PRO A 123 1.44 -7.74 -7.84
N ASN A 124 1.78 -8.17 -6.62
CA ASN A 124 0.84 -8.27 -5.50
C ASN A 124 1.56 -8.42 -4.14
N ALA A 125 0.80 -8.41 -3.04
CA ALA A 125 1.32 -8.60 -1.68
C ALA A 125 2.14 -9.87 -1.52
N ASN A 126 1.69 -10.99 -2.13
CA ASN A 126 2.37 -12.28 -2.05
C ASN A 126 3.71 -12.33 -2.81
N SER A 127 4.01 -11.33 -3.65
CA SER A 127 5.31 -11.16 -4.30
C SER A 127 6.24 -10.15 -3.60
N THR A 128 5.72 -9.39 -2.64
CA THR A 128 6.45 -8.30 -1.98
C THR A 128 7.10 -8.78 -0.69
N ASP A 129 8.34 -8.39 -0.43
CA ASP A 129 9.02 -8.77 0.81
C ASP A 129 8.35 -8.16 2.06
N PHE A 130 8.79 -8.61 3.24
CA PHE A 130 8.21 -8.15 4.49
C PHE A 130 8.32 -6.63 4.67
N ASN A 131 9.46 -6.05 4.30
CA ASN A 131 9.73 -4.62 4.42
C ASN A 131 8.81 -3.79 3.53
N GLY A 132 8.57 -4.22 2.29
CA GLY A 132 7.65 -3.54 1.38
C GLY A 132 6.22 -3.57 1.92
N ILE A 133 5.74 -4.71 2.41
CA ILE A 133 4.36 -4.82 2.93
C ILE A 133 4.18 -3.98 4.19
N ILE A 134 5.10 -4.08 5.15
CA ILE A 134 5.04 -3.27 6.39
C ILE A 134 5.14 -1.79 6.07
N GLY A 135 6.03 -1.39 5.15
CA GLY A 135 6.13 -0.02 4.69
C GLY A 135 4.81 0.50 4.12
N ALA A 136 4.17 -0.29 3.25
CA ALA A 136 2.88 0.07 2.67
C ALA A 136 1.79 0.28 3.74
N ILE A 137 1.66 -0.65 4.69
CA ILE A 137 0.70 -0.56 5.80
C ILE A 137 1.01 0.67 6.67
N TYR A 138 2.26 0.85 7.06
CA TYR A 138 2.67 1.90 8.00
C TYR A 138 2.50 3.30 7.39
N ASN A 139 2.86 3.47 6.13
CA ASN A 139 2.81 4.77 5.45
C ASN A 139 1.40 5.16 5.00
N CYS A 140 0.44 4.24 4.97
CA CYS A 140 -0.95 4.52 4.62
C CYS A 140 -1.79 4.75 5.89
N ILE A 141 -2.37 5.95 6.04
CA ILE A 141 -3.25 6.29 7.17
C ILE A 141 -4.51 5.42 7.15
N TRP A 142 -5.10 5.20 5.96
CA TRP A 142 -6.27 4.33 5.81
C TRP A 142 -6.02 2.92 6.35
N MET A 143 -4.85 2.34 6.08
CA MET A 143 -4.51 1.01 6.58
C MET A 143 -4.39 0.97 8.10
N GLN A 144 -3.95 2.06 8.74
CA GLN A 144 -3.94 2.13 10.20
C GLN A 144 -5.36 2.09 10.75
N CYS A 145 -6.26 2.93 10.22
CA CYS A 145 -7.68 2.90 10.58
C CYS A 145 -8.27 1.52 10.32
N TYR A 146 -8.06 0.95 9.14
CA TYR A 146 -8.55 -0.38 8.76
C TYR A 146 -8.15 -1.48 9.76
N PHE A 147 -6.95 -1.41 10.34
CA PHE A 147 -6.50 -2.39 11.34
C PHE A 147 -6.85 -2.02 12.78
N THR A 148 -7.05 -0.74 13.10
CA THR A 148 -7.42 -0.30 14.46
C THR A 148 -8.93 -0.29 14.68
N ASP A 149 -9.72 -0.12 13.63
CA ASP A 149 -11.18 -0.02 13.67
C ASP A 149 -11.85 -1.35 14.10
N ASP A 150 -11.10 -2.47 14.10
CA ASP A 150 -11.56 -3.77 14.61
C ASP A 150 -11.30 -3.97 16.12
N LEU A 151 -10.59 -3.05 16.80
CA LEU A 151 -10.44 -3.09 18.27
C LEU A 151 -11.47 -2.24 19.02
N SER A 152 -12.18 -1.33 18.33
CA SER A 152 -13.21 -0.48 18.93
C SER A 152 -14.38 -0.25 17.98
N ARG A 153 -15.05 -1.33 17.55
CA ARG A 153 -16.30 -1.29 16.76
C ARG A 153 -17.12 -0.02 17.01
N ASN A 154 -17.55 0.62 15.93
CA ASN A 154 -18.60 1.63 15.89
C ASN A 154 -18.28 3.00 16.51
N SER A 155 -18.75 4.01 15.78
CA SER A 155 -18.79 5.44 16.09
C SER A 155 -17.50 6.22 15.77
N ASN A 156 -17.62 7.05 14.73
CA ASN A 156 -16.76 8.20 14.42
C ASN A 156 -15.50 7.89 13.61
N ILE A 157 -15.73 7.40 12.38
CA ILE A 157 -14.76 7.54 11.29
C ILE A 157 -14.46 9.04 11.11
N CYS A 158 -13.27 9.43 11.56
CA CYS A 158 -12.48 10.56 11.06
C CYS A 158 -13.21 11.92 10.86
N THR A 159 -13.96 12.39 11.85
CA THR A 159 -14.27 13.82 11.95
C THR A 159 -13.09 14.57 12.56
N GLY A 160 -12.31 15.24 11.70
CA GLY A 160 -11.51 16.41 12.03
C GLY A 160 -10.22 16.17 12.84
N ILE A 161 -9.09 16.40 12.18
CA ILE A 161 -8.07 17.43 12.49
C ILE A 161 -7.08 17.46 11.32
#